data_AF-A0A968PVC2-F1
#
_entry.id   AF-A0A968PVC2-F1
#
_cell.length_a   1.000
_cell.length_b   1.000
_cell.length_c   1.000
_cell.angle_alpha   90.00
_cell.angle_beta   90.00
_cell.angle_gamma   90.00
#
_symmetry.space_group_name_H-M   'P 1'
#
loop_
_entity.id
_entity.type
_entity.pdbx_description
1 polymer ?
#
loop_
_entity_poly.entity_id
_entity_poly.type
_entity_poly.pdbx_seq_one_letter_code
_entity_poly.pdbx_strand_id
1 'polypeptide(L)'
;MSGVDREISLDPRHIAKHLPNTSQVQRLLRRGRSAHVFNNEATMEKVAQAIIERGEFTGDIRGYERYGLFFSESIGYRISPEDGSSTLLFYGEVKIDAENRYHVIPRTQPSQE
;
A
#
# COMPACT_ATOMS: atom_id res chain seq x y z
N MET A 1 18.97 -6.36 -7.80
CA MET A 1 17.68 -6.24 -7.08
C MET A 1 17.98 -5.56 -5.77
N SER A 2 17.21 -4.54 -5.39
CA SER A 2 17.45 -3.69 -4.20
C SER A 2 16.36 -3.90 -3.15
N GLY A 3 15.96 -5.16 -2.90
CA GLY A 3 14.98 -5.48 -1.88
C GLY A 3 15.44 -5.05 -0.48
N VAL A 4 14.59 -5.30 0.51
CA VAL A 4 14.89 -4.98 1.90
C VAL A 4 15.76 -6.10 2.49
N ASP A 5 17.02 -5.77 2.77
CA ASP A 5 18.02 -6.71 3.31
C ASP A 5 18.13 -6.63 4.84
N ARG A 6 16.99 -6.53 5.52
CA ARG A 6 16.89 -6.53 7.00
C ARG A 6 15.56 -7.09 7.46
N GLU A 7 15.52 -7.54 8.70
CA GLU A 7 14.28 -8.02 9.32
C GLU A 7 13.30 -6.85 9.53
N ILE A 8 12.06 -7.05 9.08
CA ILE A 8 10.95 -6.11 9.22
C ILE A 8 9.67 -6.86 9.58
N SER A 9 8.75 -6.20 10.27
CA SER A 9 7.48 -6.80 10.71
C SER A 9 6.27 -6.03 10.21
N LEU A 10 5.18 -6.73 9.87
CA LEU A 10 3.96 -6.07 9.40
C LEU A 10 3.31 -5.27 10.54
N ASP A 11 2.94 -4.03 10.28
CA ASP A 11 2.12 -3.23 11.19
C ASP A 11 0.62 -3.53 11.00
N PRO A 12 -0.01 -4.30 11.90
CA PRO A 12 -1.40 -4.74 11.73
C PRO A 12 -2.40 -3.58 11.79
N ARG A 13 -2.02 -2.43 12.38
CA ARG A 13 -2.86 -1.22 12.47
C ARG A 13 -3.25 -0.69 11.09
N HIS A 14 -2.53 -1.09 10.06
CA HIS A 14 -2.65 -0.59 8.70
C HIS A 14 -3.33 -1.55 7.73
N ILE A 15 -3.62 -2.79 8.14
CA ILE A 15 -4.28 -3.78 7.28
C ILE A 15 -5.69 -3.34 6.93
N ALA A 16 -6.52 -3.06 7.94
CA ALA A 16 -7.93 -2.77 7.73
C ALA A 16 -8.19 -1.56 6.83
N LYS A 17 -7.34 -0.52 6.83
CA LYS A 17 -7.49 0.65 5.92
C LYS A 17 -7.21 0.34 4.45
N HIS A 18 -6.62 -0.82 4.14
CA HIS A 18 -6.25 -1.25 2.79
C HIS A 18 -6.94 -2.53 2.33
N LEU A 19 -7.92 -3.03 3.08
CA LEU A 19 -8.80 -4.11 2.67
C LEU A 19 -10.23 -3.62 2.39
N PRO A 20 -10.93 -4.22 1.42
CA PRO A 20 -12.28 -3.80 1.06
C PRO A 20 -13.27 -4.06 2.21
N ASN A 21 -14.37 -3.30 2.23
CA ASN A 21 -15.51 -3.50 3.14
C ASN A 21 -15.20 -3.40 4.64
N THR A 22 -14.08 -2.78 5.04
CA THR A 22 -13.78 -2.55 6.45
C THR A 22 -14.39 -1.26 6.99
N SER A 23 -14.61 -1.20 8.31
CA SER A 23 -15.08 0.01 8.98
C SER A 23 -14.10 1.19 8.83
N GLN A 24 -12.80 0.92 8.68
CA GLN A 24 -11.79 1.94 8.46
C GLN A 24 -11.89 2.56 7.06
N VAL A 25 -12.07 1.75 6.00
CA VAL A 25 -12.32 2.24 4.64
C VAL A 25 -13.59 3.08 4.61
N GLN A 26 -14.68 2.59 5.20
CA GLN A 26 -15.94 3.33 5.28
C GLN A 26 -15.78 4.65 6.05
N ARG A 27 -14.97 4.67 7.11
CA ARG A 27 -14.67 5.90 7.87
C ARG A 27 -13.86 6.90 7.05
N LEU A 28 -12.94 6.46 6.18
CA LEU A 28 -12.19 7.34 5.27
C LEU A 28 -13.13 8.00 4.27
N LEU A 29 -13.97 7.20 3.61
CA LEU A 29 -14.93 7.68 2.61
C LEU A 29 -15.91 8.70 3.21
N ARG A 30 -16.50 8.41 4.38
CA ARG A 30 -17.38 9.35 5.11
C ARG A 30 -16.70 10.66 5.51
N ARG A 31 -15.37 10.70 5.56
CA ARG A 31 -14.57 11.90 5.85
C ARG A 31 -14.13 12.64 4.58
N GLY A 32 -14.69 12.30 3.42
CA GLY A 32 -14.31 12.90 2.14
C GLY A 32 -12.91 12.49 1.67
N ARG A 33 -12.38 11.35 2.15
CA ARG A 33 -11.04 10.87 1.79
C ARG A 33 -11.14 9.62 0.94
N SER A 34 -10.40 9.58 -0.16
CA SER A 34 -10.29 8.37 -0.97
C SER A 34 -9.67 7.22 -0.18
N ALA A 35 -10.16 6.01 -0.44
CA ALA A 35 -9.59 4.79 0.10
C ALA A 35 -8.77 4.08 -0.99
N HIS A 36 -7.59 3.58 -0.63
CA HIS A 36 -6.79 2.74 -1.51
C HIS A 36 -6.83 1.34 -0.92
N VAL A 37 -7.37 0.38 -1.66
CA VAL A 37 -7.57 -0.98 -1.15
C VAL A 37 -6.98 -1.99 -2.12
N PHE A 38 -6.47 -3.10 -1.58
CA PHE A 38 -6.12 -4.28 -2.36
C PHE A 38 -7.38 -5.03 -2.79
N ASN A 39 -7.26 -5.91 -3.78
CA ASN A 39 -8.37 -6.77 -4.18
C ASN A 39 -8.83 -7.69 -3.03
N ASN A 40 -7.87 -8.18 -2.24
CA ASN A 40 -8.07 -8.99 -1.04
C ASN A 40 -6.75 -9.08 -0.25
N GLU A 41 -6.79 -9.76 0.90
CA GLU A 41 -5.64 -9.97 1.78
C GLU A 41 -4.52 -10.79 1.13
N ALA A 42 -4.86 -11.85 0.37
CA ALA A 42 -3.85 -12.63 -0.34
C ALA A 42 -3.09 -11.79 -1.39
N THR A 43 -3.75 -10.82 -2.05
CA THR A 43 -3.08 -9.87 -2.94
C THR A 43 -2.18 -8.92 -2.15
N MET A 44 -2.63 -8.41 -1.00
CA MET A 44 -1.81 -7.56 -0.12
C MET A 44 -0.51 -8.26 0.29
N GLU A 45 -0.61 -9.51 0.75
CA GLU A 45 0.54 -10.33 1.18
C GLU A 45 1.50 -10.59 0.02
N LYS A 46 1.00 -11.01 -1.14
CA LYS A 46 1.82 -11.25 -2.34
C LYS A 46 2.55 -9.99 -2.80
N VAL A 47 1.88 -8.84 -2.78
CA VAL A 47 2.47 -7.55 -3.15
C VAL A 47 3.55 -7.15 -2.15
N ALA A 48 3.28 -7.28 -0.84
CA ALA A 48 4.26 -7.00 0.19
C ALA A 48 5.51 -7.87 0.03
N GLN A 49 5.34 -9.19 -0.09
CA GLN A 49 6.42 -10.15 -0.31
C GLN A 49 7.27 -9.75 -1.53
N ALA A 50 6.63 -9.48 -2.67
CA ALA A 50 7.34 -9.12 -3.90
C ALA A 50 8.14 -7.81 -3.77
N ILE A 51 7.61 -6.81 -3.07
CA ILE A 51 8.32 -5.54 -2.86
C ILE A 51 9.47 -5.72 -1.87
N ILE A 52 9.29 -6.52 -0.82
CA ILE A 52 10.35 -6.81 0.16
C ILE A 52 11.51 -7.55 -0.53
N GLU A 53 11.21 -8.53 -1.38
CA GLU A 53 12.24 -9.34 -2.05
C GLU A 53 12.98 -8.57 -3.15
N ARG A 54 12.27 -7.77 -3.96
CA ARG A 54 12.85 -7.19 -5.19
C ARG A 54 12.38 -5.77 -5.52
N GLY A 55 11.69 -5.09 -4.61
CA GLY A 55 11.25 -3.72 -4.79
C GLY A 55 12.41 -2.75 -4.99
N GLU A 56 12.12 -1.63 -5.64
CA GLU A 56 13.07 -0.55 -5.84
C GLU A 56 12.96 0.46 -4.70
N PHE A 57 14.09 0.88 -4.14
CA PHE A 57 14.11 1.98 -3.17
C PHE A 57 13.71 3.28 -3.88
N THR A 58 12.71 3.96 -3.35
CA THR A 58 12.09 5.16 -3.93
C THR A 58 12.26 6.41 -3.08
N GLY A 59 13.03 6.31 -1.98
CA GLY A 59 13.38 7.43 -1.11
C GLY A 59 12.94 7.25 0.34
N ASP A 60 13.40 8.18 1.19
CA ASP A 60 12.88 8.38 2.54
C ASP A 60 11.95 9.59 2.52
N ILE A 61 10.66 9.36 2.76
CA ILE A 61 9.64 10.41 2.72
C ILE A 61 8.88 10.45 4.04
N ARG A 62 9.14 11.52 4.80
CA ARG A 62 8.56 11.81 6.13
C ARG A 62 8.92 10.76 7.18
N GLY A 63 10.18 10.31 7.20
CA GLY A 63 10.68 9.31 8.16
C GLY A 63 10.22 7.89 7.84
N TYR A 64 10.01 7.61 6.55
CA TYR A 64 9.65 6.29 6.07
C TYR A 64 10.49 5.98 4.85
N GLU A 65 11.29 4.94 4.92
CA GLU A 65 11.88 4.33 3.74
C GLU A 65 10.76 3.73 2.88
N ARG A 66 10.90 3.87 1.57
CA ARG A 66 9.90 3.39 0.62
C ARG A 66 10.50 2.50 -0.43
N TYR A 67 9.84 1.37 -0.62
CA TYR A 67 10.14 0.42 -1.67
C TYR A 67 8.90 0.24 -2.52
N GLY A 68 9.06 0.17 -3.83
CA GLY A 68 7.92 0.04 -4.71
C GLY A 68 8.15 -0.84 -5.93
N LEU A 69 7.04 -1.26 -6.52
CA LEU A 69 7.03 -2.16 -7.66
C LEU A 69 5.75 -1.99 -8.48
N PHE A 70 5.90 -2.01 -9.81
CA PHE A 70 4.78 -2.12 -10.74
C PHE A 70 4.42 -3.59 -10.99
N PHE A 71 3.11 -3.83 -11.14
CA PHE A 71 2.53 -5.14 -11.43
C PHE A 71 1.79 -5.10 -12.76
N SER A 72 1.80 -6.21 -13.50
CA SER A 72 1.12 -6.34 -14.80
C SER A 72 -0.40 -6.48 -14.68
N GLU A 73 -0.89 -6.87 -13.51
CA GLU A 73 -2.31 -6.99 -13.18
C GLU A 73 -2.69 -5.99 -12.09
N SER A 74 -3.97 -5.60 -12.04
CA SER A 74 -4.43 -4.69 -11.00
C SER A 74 -4.33 -5.36 -9.64
N ILE A 75 -3.60 -4.75 -8.72
CA ILE A 75 -3.42 -5.26 -7.34
C ILE A 75 -4.48 -4.72 -6.38
N GLY A 76 -5.25 -3.72 -6.83
CA GLY A 76 -6.22 -3.04 -6.01
C GLY A 76 -6.95 -1.95 -6.77
N TYR A 77 -7.67 -1.12 -6.03
CA TYR A 77 -8.40 0.02 -6.57
C TYR A 77 -8.46 1.18 -5.56
N ARG A 78 -8.55 2.40 -6.09
CA ARG A 78 -8.82 3.63 -5.33
C ARG A 78 -10.30 3.93 -5.42
N ILE A 79 -10.97 4.09 -4.28
CA ILE A 79 -12.38 4.46 -4.18
C ILE A 79 -12.48 5.98 -3.99
N SER A 80 -13.25 6.64 -4.85
CA SER A 80 -13.62 8.05 -4.74
C SER A 80 -14.67 8.24 -3.63
N PRO A 81 -14.52 9.22 -2.73
CA PRO A 81 -15.53 9.52 -1.72
C PRO A 81 -16.74 10.27 -2.29
N GLU A 82 -16.64 10.84 -3.49
CA GLU A 82 -17.69 11.69 -4.09
C GLU A 82 -18.85 10.87 -4.67
N ASP A 83 -18.51 9.80 -5.41
CA ASP A 83 -19.46 8.99 -6.18
C ASP A 83 -19.27 7.48 -5.97
N GLY A 84 -18.28 7.07 -5.16
CA GLY A 84 -17.95 5.66 -4.95
C GLY A 84 -17.26 4.99 -6.15
N SER A 85 -16.91 5.74 -7.19
CA SER A 85 -16.22 5.20 -8.37
C SER A 85 -14.86 4.62 -7.99
N SER A 86 -14.42 3.62 -8.75
CA SER A 86 -13.15 2.93 -8.52
C SER A 86 -12.17 3.15 -9.68
N THR A 87 -10.90 3.39 -9.33
CA THR A 87 -9.78 3.44 -10.29
C THR A 87 -8.82 2.30 -9.99
N LEU A 88 -8.48 1.47 -10.98
CA LEU A 88 -7.56 0.36 -10.80
C LEU A 88 -6.15 0.85 -10.43
N LEU A 89 -5.48 0.08 -9.58
CA LEU A 89 -4.13 0.36 -9.08
C LEU A 89 -3.18 -0.77 -9.47
N PHE A 90 -2.02 -0.40 -10.00
CA PHE A 90 -1.01 -1.32 -10.52
C PHE A 90 0.35 -1.16 -9.83
N TYR A 91 0.49 -0.17 -8.94
CA TYR A 91 1.72 0.11 -8.23
C TYR A 91 1.55 -0.20 -6.75
N GLY A 92 2.44 -1.02 -6.18
CA GLY A 92 2.50 -1.27 -4.75
C GLY A 92 3.65 -0.51 -4.12
N GLU A 93 3.46 -0.04 -2.88
CA GLU A 93 4.49 0.64 -2.10
C GLU A 93 4.52 0.06 -0.68
N VAL A 94 5.69 -0.40 -0.24
CA VAL A 94 5.99 -0.74 1.14
C VAL A 94 6.64 0.47 1.79
N LYS A 95 6.08 0.89 2.93
CA LYS A 95 6.64 1.92 3.79
C LYS A 95 7.18 1.27 5.06
N ILE A 96 8.43 1.56 5.41
CA ILE A 96 9.09 1.03 6.60
C ILE A 96 9.39 2.18 7.55
N ASP A 97 8.99 2.08 8.81
CA ASP A 97 9.29 3.07 9.84
C ASP A 97 10.63 2.81 10.55
N ALA A 98 11.02 3.73 11.43
CA ALA A 98 12.26 3.64 12.20
C ALA A 98 12.33 2.41 13.14
N GLU A 99 11.18 1.79 13.46
CA GLU A 99 11.09 0.57 14.27
C GLU A 99 11.05 -0.71 13.40
N ASN A 100 11.42 -0.62 12.12
CA ASN A 100 11.38 -1.73 11.16
C ASN A 100 9.98 -2.35 11.02
N ARG A 101 8.93 -1.57 11.24
CA ARG A 101 7.57 -2.00 10.95
C ARG A 101 7.18 -1.49 9.58
N TYR A 102 6.61 -2.37 8.78
CA TYR A 102 6.19 -2.04 7.44
C TYR A 102 4.69 -2.04 7.30
N HIS A 103 4.19 -1.26 6.34
CA HIS A 103 2.86 -1.44 5.80
C HIS A 103 2.87 -1.24 4.29
N VAL A 104 2.04 -2.01 3.61
CA VAL A 104 1.94 -2.01 2.16
C VAL A 104 0.68 -1.25 1.71
N ILE A 105 0.80 -0.51 0.60
CA ILE A 105 -0.26 0.35 0.08
C ILE A 105 -0.34 0.16 -1.45
N PRO A 106 -1.52 -0.05 -2.04
CA PRO A 106 -1.70 0.05 -3.47
C PRO A 106 -1.85 1.52 -3.85
N ARG A 107 -1.22 1.97 -4.93
CA ARG A 107 -1.27 3.36 -5.40
C ARG A 107 -1.42 3.44 -6.91
N THR A 108 -1.77 4.64 -7.38
CA THR A 108 -1.76 4.98 -8.80
C THR A 108 -0.33 5.13 -9.32
N GLN A 109 0.56 5.71 -8.51
CA GLN A 109 1.95 6.02 -8.84
C GLN A 109 2.83 6.03 -7.56
N PRO A 110 4.17 5.99 -7.70
CA PRO A 110 5.10 6.19 -6.59
C PRO A 110 4.80 7.49 -5.82
N SER A 111 4.92 7.45 -4.49
CA SER A 111 4.86 8.69 -3.70
C SER A 111 6.01 9.61 -4.11
N GLN A 112 5.69 10.84 -4.51
CA GLN A 112 6.67 11.91 -4.65
C GLN A 112 6.75 12.71 -3.33
N GLU A 113 7.88 13.38 -3.11
CA GLU A 113 8.14 14.28 -1.96
C GLU A 113 7.16 15.46 -1.89
#